data_AF-R9K716-F1
#
_entry.id   AF-R9K716-F1
#
_cell.length_a   1.000
_cell.length_b   1.000
_cell.length_c   1.000
_cell.angle_alpha   90.00
_cell.angle_beta   90.00
_cell.angle_gamma   90.00
#
_symmetry.space_group_name_H-M   'P 1'
#
loop_
_entity.id
_entity.type
_entity.pdbx_description
1 polymer ?
#
loop_
_entity_poly.entity_id
_entity_poly.type
_entity_poly.pdbx_seq_one_letter_code
_entity_poly.pdbx_strand_id
1 'polypeptide(L)'
;MKKSEKILPVILMVWPYVFSIFLFLPDKTGEAHINFLIAYTIATLFVYGLNIWNAFSFHGSEQQLSFYGMLIKLAHIPFYVIGFALGALLLLSMVVPAFLFLSPIFLVVLAAVEFFLMLASSMYGISASVRMAKKGYLKKKSAVIYIVLHVIFVTDVISAVSLYKKTKIR
;
A
#
# COMPACT_ATOMS: atom_id res chain seq x y z
N MET A 1 -19.71 0.16 -14.06
CA MET A 1 -18.29 0.15 -13.67
C MET A 1 -17.45 -0.28 -14.85
N LYS A 2 -16.37 0.44 -15.13
CA LYS A 2 -15.44 0.11 -16.22
C LYS A 2 -14.54 -1.06 -15.79
N LYS A 3 -14.07 -1.86 -16.75
CA LYS A 3 -13.19 -3.01 -16.47
C LYS A 3 -11.90 -2.58 -15.75
N SER A 4 -11.36 -1.40 -16.12
CA SER A 4 -10.18 -0.80 -15.49
C SER A 4 -10.33 -0.56 -13.99
N GLU A 5 -11.53 -0.19 -13.52
CA GLU A 5 -11.78 0.13 -12.11
C GLU A 5 -11.58 -1.07 -11.18
N LYS A 6 -11.79 -2.28 -11.70
CA LYS A 6 -11.61 -3.54 -10.97
C LYS A 6 -10.19 -4.09 -11.11
N ILE A 7 -9.51 -3.82 -12.21
CA ILE A 7 -8.17 -4.33 -12.50
C ILE A 7 -7.11 -3.57 -11.69
N LEU A 8 -7.19 -2.24 -11.62
CA LEU A 8 -6.22 -1.41 -10.92
C LEU A 8 -6.00 -1.81 -9.44
N PRO A 9 -7.04 -2.04 -8.61
CA PRO A 9 -6.83 -2.48 -7.23
C PRO A 9 -6.20 -3.88 -7.16
N VAL A 10 -6.50 -4.77 -8.12
CA VAL A 10 -5.87 -6.11 -8.19
C VAL A 10 -4.39 -6.01 -8.57
N ILE A 11 -4.04 -5.12 -9.51
CA ILE A 11 -2.64 -4.82 -9.84
C ILE A 11 -1.93 -4.33 -8.57
N LEU A 12 -2.54 -3.40 -7.82
CA LEU A 12 -1.94 -2.88 -6.59
C LEU A 12 -1.75 -3.97 -5.51
N MET A 13 -2.66 -4.94 -5.40
CA MET A 13 -2.50 -6.09 -4.47
C MET A 13 -1.23 -6.89 -4.77
N VAL A 14 -0.98 -7.16 -6.05
CA VAL A 14 0.12 -8.04 -6.49
C VAL A 14 1.43 -7.27 -6.64
N TRP A 15 1.37 -5.97 -6.92
CA TRP A 15 2.53 -5.12 -7.24
C TRP A 15 3.74 -5.29 -6.32
N PRO A 16 3.65 -5.20 -4.98
CA PRO A 16 4.82 -5.34 -4.12
C PRO A 16 5.52 -6.70 -4.23
N TYR A 17 4.79 -7.74 -4.63
CA TYR A 17 5.34 -9.08 -4.84
C TYR A 17 6.07 -9.22 -6.17
N VAL A 18 5.77 -8.39 -7.17
CA VAL A 18 6.48 -8.38 -8.46
C VAL A 18 7.97 -8.05 -8.25
N PHE A 19 8.30 -7.31 -7.18
CA PHE A 19 9.69 -7.05 -6.81
C PHE A 19 10.50 -8.32 -6.57
N SER A 20 9.88 -9.46 -6.21
CA SER A 20 10.62 -10.71 -5.99
C SER A 20 11.35 -11.21 -7.23
N ILE A 21 10.93 -10.78 -8.43
CA ILE A 21 11.63 -11.07 -9.69
C ILE A 21 13.08 -10.58 -9.63
N PHE A 22 13.34 -9.49 -8.91
CA PHE A 22 14.69 -8.95 -8.69
C PHE A 22 15.66 -10.01 -8.18
N LEU A 23 15.22 -10.92 -7.30
CA LEU A 23 16.06 -11.96 -6.70
C LEU A 23 16.46 -13.08 -7.68
N PHE A 24 15.77 -13.20 -8.81
CA PHE A 24 15.97 -14.27 -9.78
C PHE A 24 16.57 -13.77 -11.09
N LEU A 25 16.89 -12.48 -11.19
CA LEU A 25 17.49 -11.91 -12.40
C LEU A 25 18.94 -12.38 -12.54
N PRO A 26 19.30 -13.10 -13.64
CA PRO A 26 20.68 -13.43 -13.90
C PRO A 26 21.43 -12.16 -14.26
N ASP A 27 22.42 -11.79 -13.46
CA ASP A 27 23.19 -10.58 -13.69
C ASP A 27 24.66 -10.82 -13.35
N LYS A 28 25.50 -10.73 -14.37
CA LYS A 28 26.96 -10.86 -14.23
C LYS A 28 27.66 -9.51 -14.12
N THR A 29 27.03 -8.43 -14.55
CA THR A 29 27.63 -7.09 -14.68
C THR A 29 27.02 -6.06 -13.72
N GLY A 30 25.86 -6.35 -13.12
CA GLY A 30 25.10 -5.44 -12.26
C GLY A 30 24.11 -4.57 -13.04
N GLU A 31 24.17 -4.56 -14.38
CA GLU A 31 23.33 -3.70 -15.22
C GLU A 31 21.87 -4.14 -15.22
N ALA A 32 21.60 -5.45 -15.16
CA ALA A 32 20.23 -5.96 -15.20
C ALA A 32 19.45 -5.56 -13.93
N HIS A 33 20.09 -5.64 -12.75
CA HIS A 33 19.47 -5.20 -11.50
C HIS A 33 19.23 -3.69 -11.49
N ILE A 34 20.19 -2.87 -11.98
CA ILE A 34 20.02 -1.41 -12.05
C ILE A 34 18.85 -1.05 -12.98
N ASN A 35 18.81 -1.62 -14.18
CA ASN A 35 17.75 -1.39 -15.15
C ASN A 35 16.38 -1.83 -14.61
N PHE A 36 16.33 -2.96 -13.92
CA PHE A 36 15.11 -3.42 -13.24
C PHE A 36 14.66 -2.43 -12.16
N LEU A 37 15.56 -1.94 -11.30
CA LEU A 37 15.22 -0.99 -10.25
C LEU A 37 14.65 0.31 -10.82
N ILE A 38 15.25 0.84 -11.90
CA ILE A 38 14.77 2.03 -12.59
C ILE A 38 13.36 1.77 -13.16
N ALA A 39 13.20 0.69 -13.93
CA ALA A 39 11.92 0.34 -14.55
C ALA A 39 10.82 0.09 -13.50
N TYR A 40 11.13 -0.66 -12.44
CA TYR A 40 10.21 -0.96 -11.35
C TYR A 40 9.80 0.32 -10.59
N THR A 41 10.73 1.23 -10.34
CA THR A 41 10.44 2.51 -9.67
C THR A 41 9.49 3.36 -10.51
N ILE A 42 9.78 3.54 -11.80
CA ILE A 42 8.91 4.28 -12.72
C ILE A 42 7.52 3.63 -12.78
N ALA A 43 7.46 2.30 -12.96
CA ALA A 43 6.20 1.58 -13.00
C ALA A 43 5.43 1.68 -11.68
N THR A 44 6.11 1.71 -10.53
CA THR A 44 5.50 1.91 -9.21
C THR A 44 4.80 3.27 -9.12
N LEU A 45 5.45 4.34 -9.60
CA LEU A 45 4.84 5.68 -9.65
C LEU A 45 3.57 5.68 -10.50
N PHE A 46 3.59 5.01 -11.65
CA PHE A 46 2.40 4.86 -12.50
C PHE A 46 1.30 4.03 -11.82
N VAL A 47 1.63 2.88 -11.24
CA VAL A 47 0.67 2.00 -10.55
C VAL A 47 0.02 2.74 -9.39
N TYR A 48 0.80 3.48 -8.59
CA TYR A 48 0.28 4.27 -7.49
C TYR A 48 -0.59 5.42 -7.98
N GLY A 49 -0.10 6.24 -8.92
CA GLY A 49 -0.85 7.35 -9.48
C GLY A 49 -2.19 6.92 -10.09
N LEU A 50 -2.20 5.85 -10.88
CA LEU A 50 -3.42 5.29 -11.47
C LEU A 50 -4.39 4.75 -10.42
N ASN A 51 -3.88 4.13 -9.35
CA ASN A 51 -4.73 3.64 -8.26
C ASN A 51 -5.32 4.76 -7.41
N ILE A 52 -4.55 5.82 -7.14
CA ILE A 52 -5.02 7.03 -6.47
C ILE A 52 -6.14 7.65 -7.31
N TRP A 53 -5.90 7.87 -8.61
CA TRP A 53 -6.92 8.37 -9.54
C TRP A 53 -8.16 7.49 -9.54
N ASN A 54 -7.98 6.17 -9.68
CA ASN A 54 -9.08 5.22 -9.68
C ASN A 54 -9.91 5.26 -8.39
N ALA A 55 -9.28 5.39 -7.22
CA ALA A 55 -9.97 5.46 -5.95
C ALA A 55 -10.91 6.67 -5.85
N PHE A 56 -10.52 7.83 -6.40
CA PHE A 56 -11.33 9.05 -6.36
C PHE A 56 -12.32 9.16 -7.53
N SER A 57 -12.03 8.58 -8.68
CA SER A 57 -12.92 8.56 -9.87
C SER A 57 -13.79 7.30 -9.96
N PHE A 58 -13.85 6.48 -8.90
CA PHE A 58 -14.53 5.19 -8.90
C PHE A 58 -16.06 5.35 -9.03
N HIS A 59 -16.66 4.75 -10.06
CA HIS A 59 -18.11 4.85 -10.33
C HIS A 59 -18.94 3.80 -9.56
N GLY A 60 -18.30 2.78 -9.00
CA GLY A 60 -18.99 1.74 -8.21
C GLY A 60 -19.50 2.24 -6.85
N SER A 61 -20.11 1.36 -6.07
CA SER A 61 -20.65 1.70 -4.74
C SER A 61 -19.55 1.89 -3.68
N GLU A 62 -19.89 2.56 -2.59
CA GLU A 62 -19.02 2.72 -1.40
C GLU A 62 -18.64 1.36 -0.80
N GLN A 63 -19.54 0.39 -0.90
CA GLN A 63 -19.29 -0.99 -0.47
C GLN A 63 -18.21 -1.65 -1.33
N GLN A 64 -18.24 -1.49 -2.65
CA GLN A 64 -17.20 -2.02 -3.54
C GLN A 64 -15.86 -1.33 -3.29
N LEU A 65 -15.87 -0.02 -3.07
CA LEU A 65 -14.66 0.75 -2.82
C LEU A 65 -14.00 0.36 -1.49
N SER A 66 -14.79 0.22 -0.42
CA SER A 66 -14.32 -0.27 0.89
C SER A 66 -13.91 -1.75 0.84
N PHE A 67 -14.57 -2.56 0.01
CA PHE A 67 -14.17 -3.96 -0.24
C PHE A 67 -12.77 -4.05 -0.86
N TYR A 68 -12.52 -3.31 -1.95
CA TYR A 68 -11.20 -3.29 -2.57
C TYR A 68 -10.14 -2.71 -1.62
N GLY A 69 -10.46 -1.65 -0.89
CA GLY A 69 -9.57 -1.10 0.15
C GLY A 69 -9.19 -2.15 1.20
N MET A 70 -10.16 -2.91 1.70
CA MET A 70 -9.91 -4.01 2.64
C MET A 70 -9.04 -5.12 2.02
N LEU A 71 -9.38 -5.58 0.82
CA LEU A 71 -8.63 -6.65 0.16
C LEU A 71 -7.16 -6.25 -0.10
N ILE A 72 -6.90 -5.02 -0.55
CA ILE A 72 -5.54 -4.53 -0.77
C ILE A 72 -4.75 -4.59 0.54
N LYS A 73 -5.32 -4.09 1.64
CA LYS A 73 -4.66 -4.10 2.95
C LYS A 73 -4.34 -5.52 3.42
N LEU A 74 -5.31 -6.43 3.33
CA LEU A 74 -5.09 -7.83 3.71
C LEU A 74 -4.04 -8.51 2.83
N ALA A 75 -4.07 -8.24 1.53
CA ALA A 75 -3.09 -8.76 0.58
C ALA A 75 -1.67 -8.23 0.83
N HIS A 76 -1.51 -7.06 1.43
CA HIS A 76 -0.20 -6.48 1.73
C HIS A 76 0.38 -6.88 3.09
N ILE A 77 -0.39 -7.56 3.96
CA ILE A 77 0.09 -8.00 5.28
C ILE A 77 1.40 -8.80 5.19
N PRO A 78 1.53 -9.84 4.32
CA PRO A 78 2.78 -10.59 4.22
C PRO A 78 3.97 -9.72 3.83
N PHE A 79 3.78 -8.79 2.88
CA PHE A 79 4.82 -7.86 2.46
C PHE A 79 5.31 -6.99 3.63
N TYR A 80 4.38 -6.41 4.40
CA TYR A 80 4.74 -5.61 5.58
C TYR A 80 5.43 -6.45 6.66
N VAL A 81 4.97 -7.68 6.92
CA VAL A 81 5.62 -8.55 7.92
C VAL A 81 7.07 -8.85 7.51
N ILE A 82 7.32 -9.10 6.21
CA ILE A 82 8.67 -9.30 5.68
C ILE A 82 9.50 -8.03 5.80
N GLY A 83 8.94 -6.87 5.46
CA GLY A 83 9.61 -5.56 5.60
C GLY A 83 10.02 -5.29 7.05
N PHE A 84 9.12 -5.48 8.01
CA PHE A 84 9.45 -5.37 9.44
C PHE A 84 10.54 -6.33 9.89
N ALA A 85 10.50 -7.59 9.44
CA ALA A 85 11.54 -8.57 9.76
C ALA A 85 12.91 -8.15 9.19
N LEU A 86 12.95 -7.65 7.95
CA LEU A 86 14.17 -7.11 7.33
C LEU A 86 14.67 -5.86 8.07
N GLY A 87 13.77 -4.97 8.49
CA GLY A 87 14.12 -3.81 9.31
C GLY A 87 14.74 -4.20 10.66
N ALA A 88 14.15 -5.20 11.34
CA ALA A 88 14.71 -5.75 12.57
C ALA A 88 16.10 -6.36 12.34
N LEU A 89 16.29 -7.10 11.24
CA LEU A 89 17.59 -7.67 10.87
C LEU A 89 18.64 -6.57 10.62
N LEU A 90 18.26 -5.49 9.92
CA LEU A 90 19.13 -4.33 9.69
C LEU A 90 19.56 -3.66 10.99
N LEU A 91 18.66 -3.53 11.97
CA LEU A 91 19.00 -3.03 13.30
C LEU A 91 19.98 -3.97 14.03
N LEU A 92 19.72 -5.28 14.03
CA LEU A 92 20.59 -6.27 14.67
C LEU A 92 21.98 -6.34 14.02
N SER A 93 22.08 -6.08 12.71
CA SER A 93 23.35 -6.09 11.97
C SER A 93 24.30 -4.93 12.35
N MET A 94 23.81 -3.91 13.05
CA MET A 94 24.60 -2.73 13.48
C MET A 94 25.72 -3.06 14.49
N VAL A 95 25.81 -4.30 14.96
CA VAL A 95 26.98 -4.79 15.73
C VAL A 95 28.27 -4.81 14.89
N VAL A 96 28.16 -4.82 13.57
CA VAL A 96 29.29 -4.76 12.64
C VAL A 96 29.54 -3.31 12.22
N PRO A 97 30.80 -2.80 12.30
CA PRO A 97 31.10 -1.38 12.06
C PRO A 97 30.59 -0.80 10.73
N ALA A 98 30.63 -1.58 9.63
CA ALA A 98 30.13 -1.13 8.33
C ALA A 98 28.62 -0.86 8.34
N PHE A 99 27.85 -1.66 9.09
CA PHE A 99 26.39 -1.58 9.16
C PHE A 99 25.89 -0.46 10.09
N LEU A 100 26.75 0.11 10.95
CA LEU A 100 26.40 1.32 11.70
C LEU A 100 26.01 2.49 10.78
N PHE A 101 26.61 2.57 9.58
CA PHE A 101 26.34 3.63 8.61
C PHE A 101 25.39 3.19 7.49
N LEU A 102 25.49 1.93 7.03
CA LEU A 102 24.65 1.43 5.94
C LEU A 102 23.22 1.09 6.39
N SER A 103 23.03 0.48 7.56
CA SER A 103 21.70 0.05 8.00
C SER A 103 20.71 1.20 8.19
N PRO A 104 21.08 2.38 8.74
CA PRO A 104 20.16 3.52 8.81
C PRO A 104 19.67 3.99 7.43
N ILE A 105 20.55 3.99 6.42
CA ILE A 105 20.19 4.37 5.04
C ILE A 105 19.16 3.38 4.49
N PHE A 106 19.41 2.08 4.63
CA PHE A 106 18.48 1.05 4.18
C PHE A 106 17.15 1.06 4.95
N LEU A 107 17.17 1.35 6.25
CA LEU A 107 15.96 1.50 7.06
C LEU A 107 15.09 2.66 6.58
N VAL A 108 15.69 3.81 6.25
CA VAL A 108 14.94 4.96 5.71
C VAL A 108 14.31 4.61 4.36
N VAL A 109 15.05 3.95 3.47
CA VAL A 109 14.53 3.51 2.16
C VAL A 109 13.38 2.51 2.35
N LEU A 110 13.56 1.51 3.21
CA LEU A 110 12.55 0.50 3.51
C LEU A 110 11.28 1.12 4.09
N ALA A 111 11.42 1.98 5.10
CA ALA A 111 10.31 2.71 5.71
C ALA A 111 9.57 3.58 4.69
N ALA A 112 10.30 4.25 3.78
CA ALA A 112 9.69 5.04 2.72
C ALA A 112 8.86 4.15 1.77
N VAL A 113 9.39 3.00 1.34
CA VAL A 113 8.67 2.04 0.49
C VAL A 113 7.38 1.55 1.16
N GLU A 114 7.45 1.13 2.43
CA GLU A 114 6.29 0.67 3.19
C GLU A 114 5.25 1.79 3.36
N PHE A 115 5.70 2.99 3.68
CA PHE A 115 4.84 4.16 3.86
C PHE A 115 4.11 4.56 2.58
N PHE A 116 4.81 4.64 1.44
CA PHE A 116 4.17 4.99 0.17
C PHE A 116 3.21 3.90 -0.31
N LEU A 117 3.54 2.62 -0.12
CA LEU A 117 2.60 1.52 -0.40
C LEU A 117 1.34 1.63 0.47
N MET A 118 1.51 1.98 1.75
CA MET A 118 0.41 2.17 2.70
C MET A 118 -0.49 3.33 2.27
N LEU A 119 0.09 4.47 1.89
CA LEU A 119 -0.67 5.62 1.42
C LEU A 119 -1.42 5.33 0.13
N ALA A 120 -0.76 4.74 -0.87
CA ALA A 120 -1.38 4.43 -2.16
C ALA A 120 -2.58 3.47 -1.99
N SER A 121 -2.43 2.43 -1.17
CA SER A 121 -3.51 1.48 -0.86
C SER A 121 -4.63 2.10 -0.02
N SER A 122 -4.31 3.03 0.88
CA SER A 122 -5.28 3.70 1.75
C SER A 122 -6.25 4.64 1.01
N MET A 123 -5.93 5.07 -0.21
CA MET A 123 -6.82 5.97 -0.97
C MET A 123 -8.21 5.38 -1.23
N TYR A 124 -8.32 4.07 -1.41
CA TYR A 124 -9.61 3.40 -1.57
C TYR A 124 -10.49 3.56 -0.32
N GLY A 125 -9.93 3.35 0.86
CA GLY A 125 -10.66 3.51 2.13
C GLY A 125 -10.96 4.97 2.49
N ILE A 126 -10.04 5.89 2.18
CA ILE A 126 -10.24 7.34 2.34
C ILE A 126 -11.38 7.82 1.44
N SER A 127 -11.35 7.47 0.16
CA SER A 127 -12.41 7.84 -0.80
C SER A 127 -13.77 7.24 -0.38
N ALA A 128 -13.79 6.00 0.12
CA ALA A 128 -15.01 5.39 0.66
C ALA A 128 -15.55 6.16 1.87
N SER A 129 -14.68 6.53 2.81
CA SER A 129 -15.03 7.32 4.00
C SER A 129 -15.63 8.68 3.62
N VAL A 130 -15.02 9.39 2.66
CA VAL A 130 -15.51 10.68 2.17
C VAL A 130 -16.88 10.53 1.51
N ARG A 131 -17.06 9.53 0.64
CA ARG A 131 -18.33 9.28 -0.06
C ARG A 131 -19.45 8.91 0.91
N MET A 132 -19.17 8.02 1.87
CA MET A 132 -20.13 7.66 2.91
C MET A 132 -20.53 8.86 3.76
N ALA A 133 -19.59 9.77 4.07
CA ALA A 133 -19.91 11.00 4.79
C ALA A 133 -20.81 11.93 3.96
N LYS A 134 -20.51 12.12 2.67
CA LYS A 134 -21.32 12.94 1.76
C LYS A 134 -22.74 12.42 1.60
N LYS A 135 -22.93 11.09 1.56
CA LYS A 135 -24.25 10.44 1.48
C LYS A 135 -24.99 10.34 2.82
N GLY A 136 -24.44 10.89 3.90
CA GLY A 136 -25.04 10.81 5.23
C GLY A 136 -25.00 9.42 5.86
N TYR A 137 -24.21 8.49 5.30
CA TYR A 137 -24.05 7.13 5.81
C TYR A 137 -23.04 7.03 6.95
N LEU A 138 -22.19 8.04 7.07
CA LEU A 138 -21.20 8.15 8.12
C LEU A 138 -21.22 9.57 8.68
N LYS A 139 -21.24 9.71 10.01
CA LYS A 139 -21.06 11.02 10.65
C LYS A 139 -19.71 11.61 10.23
N LYS A 140 -19.65 12.91 9.94
CA LYS A 140 -18.41 13.60 9.51
C LYS A 140 -17.24 13.32 10.45
N LYS A 141 -17.45 13.38 11.77
CA LYS A 141 -16.43 13.06 12.79
C LYS A 141 -15.89 11.64 12.62
N SER A 142 -16.74 10.64 12.42
CA SER A 142 -16.32 9.26 12.20
C SER A 142 -15.53 9.11 10.89
N ALA A 143 -15.93 9.81 9.83
CA ALA A 143 -15.20 9.77 8.56
C ALA A 143 -13.77 10.31 8.70
N VAL A 144 -13.58 11.40 9.44
CA VAL A 144 -12.24 11.93 9.75
C VAL A 144 -11.41 10.90 10.51
N ILE A 145 -11.99 10.22 11.50
CA ILE A 145 -11.28 9.15 12.24
C ILE A 145 -10.82 8.04 11.28
N TYR A 146 -11.68 7.52 10.40
CA TYR A 146 -11.27 6.50 9.43
C TYR A 146 -10.14 6.98 8.51
N ILE A 147 -10.18 8.24 8.08
CA ILE A 147 -9.13 8.85 7.24
C ILE A 147 -7.80 8.92 8.00
N VAL A 148 -7.81 9.37 9.26
CA VAL A 148 -6.61 9.44 10.10
C VAL A 148 -6.04 8.05 10.36
N LEU A 149 -6.87 7.05 10.66
CA LEU A 149 -6.42 5.68 10.85
C LEU A 149 -5.81 5.10 9.56
N HIS A 150 -6.27 5.54 8.38
CA HIS A 150 -5.70 5.11 7.10
C HIS A 150 -4.26 5.61 6.84
N VAL A 151 -3.78 6.62 7.58
CA VAL A 151 -2.41 7.13 7.46
C VAL A 151 -1.48 6.64 8.57
N ILE A 152 -1.99 5.83 9.51
CA ILE A 152 -1.21 5.26 10.61
C ILE A 152 -1.08 3.75 10.39
N PHE A 153 0.17 3.28 10.34
CA PHE A 153 0.50 1.88 10.13
C PHE A 153 -0.19 0.93 11.14
N VAL A 154 -0.54 -0.28 10.71
CA VAL A 154 -1.41 -1.27 11.39
C VAL A 154 -2.87 -0.84 11.50
N THR A 155 -3.12 0.40 11.93
CA THR A 155 -4.49 0.88 12.14
C THR A 155 -5.23 1.09 10.82
N ASP A 156 -4.51 1.24 9.72
CA ASP A 156 -5.02 1.31 8.35
C ASP A 156 -5.74 0.02 7.93
N VAL A 157 -5.23 -1.15 8.34
CA VAL A 157 -5.88 -2.45 8.12
C VAL A 157 -7.18 -2.54 8.92
N ILE A 158 -7.12 -2.17 10.21
CA ILE A 158 -8.29 -2.17 11.11
C ILE A 158 -9.37 -1.21 10.58
N SER A 159 -8.95 -0.03 10.13
CA SER A 159 -9.79 0.99 9.50
C SER A 159 -10.49 0.42 8.27
N ALA A 160 -9.74 -0.21 7.35
CA ALA A 160 -10.28 -0.78 6.12
C ALA A 160 -11.33 -1.87 6.37
N VAL A 161 -11.03 -2.83 7.27
CA VAL A 161 -11.94 -3.91 7.64
C VAL A 161 -13.21 -3.36 8.30
N SER A 162 -13.04 -2.42 9.23
CA SER A 162 -14.15 -1.82 9.98
C SER A 162 -15.04 -0.98 9.07
N LEU A 163 -14.46 -0.24 8.13
CA LEU A 163 -15.20 0.56 7.15
C LEU A 163 -16.03 -0.33 6.21
N TYR A 164 -15.46 -1.44 5.72
CA TYR A 164 -16.19 -2.40 4.90
C TYR A 164 -17.33 -3.11 5.68
N LYS A 165 -17.09 -3.51 6.93
CA LYS A 165 -18.17 -4.06 7.77
C LYS A 165 -19.32 -3.06 7.91
N LYS A 166 -19.00 -1.78 8.08
CA LYS A 166 -20.00 -0.71 8.21
C LYS A 166 -20.82 -0.48 6.94
N THR A 167 -20.30 -0.82 5.76
CA THR A 167 -21.07 -0.78 4.51
C THR A 167 -21.98 -2.00 4.31
N LYS A 168 -21.77 -3.11 5.05
CA LYS A 168 -22.61 -4.32 4.99
C LYS A 168 -23.79 -4.34 5.96
N ILE A 169 -23.71 -3.61 7.08
CA ILE A 169 -24.77 -3.59 8.11
C ILE A 169 -25.99 -2.76 7.65
N ARG A 170 -26.05 -2.41 6.37
CA ARG A 170 -27.05 -1.54 5.78
C ARG A 170 -27.47 -2.06 4.42
#